data_AF-A0A0W0S7P9-F1
#
_entry.id   AF-A0A0W0S7P9-F1
#
_cell.length_a   1.000
_cell.length_b   1.000
_cell.length_c   1.000
_cell.angle_alpha   90.00
_cell.angle_beta   90.00
_cell.angle_gamma   90.00
#
_symmetry.space_group_name_H-M   'P 1'
#
loop_
_entity.id
_entity.type
_entity.pdbx_description
1 polymer ?
#
loop_
_entity_poly.entity_id
_entity_poly.type
_entity_poly.pdbx_seq_one_letter_code
_entity_poly.pdbx_strand_id
1 'polypeptide(L)'
;MFSKSFYSKKYTHQSVMMEIKEAKDLLKDKEETDKSVFFILLQVRMDDFEKALKETSDSYEQQRIIDQYHRFAKTVLDCLSKPKETPGHLRIYFDSRNYYPVGVTEVTKEPIRHHISLAVTILGAALIIASIALLFVNPLFTAILLPIGISLLAPGLFSLLNPNSLDPSSKQEVEKQIFEVGARLIDPKFDEDQQYTTPLSTMAL
;
A
#
# COMPACT_ATOMS: atom_id res chain seq x y z
N MET A 1 -3.07 -40.63 24.56
CA MET A 1 -2.86 -39.22 24.95
C MET A 1 -3.00 -38.39 23.67
N PHE A 2 -3.89 -37.40 23.70
CA PHE A 2 -4.58 -36.78 22.56
C PHE A 2 -3.70 -36.27 21.41
N SER A 3 -3.93 -36.78 20.19
CA SER A 3 -3.56 -36.07 18.97
C SER A 3 -4.47 -34.85 18.84
N LYS A 4 -3.95 -33.67 19.17
CA LYS A 4 -4.62 -32.42 18.78
C LYS A 4 -4.51 -32.30 17.27
N SER A 5 -5.58 -32.64 16.57
CA SER A 5 -5.73 -32.32 15.16
C SER A 5 -5.59 -30.80 14.99
N PHE A 6 -4.56 -30.37 14.27
CA PHE A 6 -4.44 -29.02 13.76
C PHE A 6 -5.49 -28.84 12.66
N TYR A 7 -6.77 -28.75 13.02
CA TYR A 7 -7.75 -28.14 12.12
C TYR A 7 -7.46 -26.65 12.14
N SER A 8 -6.80 -26.14 11.09
CA SER A 8 -6.76 -24.70 10.85
C SER A 8 -8.20 -24.21 10.80
N LYS A 9 -8.54 -23.23 11.64
CA LYS A 9 -9.85 -22.59 11.60
C LYS A 9 -9.99 -21.99 10.20
N LYS A 10 -10.89 -22.55 9.39
CA LYS A 10 -11.19 -22.00 8.06
C LYS A 10 -11.97 -20.70 8.27
N TYR A 11 -11.37 -19.60 7.84
CA TYR A 11 -12.06 -18.32 7.84
C TYR A 11 -13.02 -18.26 6.66
N THR A 12 -14.07 -17.47 6.81
CA THR A 12 -15.08 -17.25 5.77
C THR A 12 -15.10 -15.79 5.38
N HIS A 13 -15.55 -15.51 4.15
CA HIS A 13 -15.79 -14.14 3.70
C HIS A 13 -16.64 -13.33 4.70
N GLN A 14 -17.69 -13.95 5.24
CA GLN A 14 -18.53 -13.33 6.26
C GLN A 14 -17.74 -12.94 7.53
N SER A 15 -16.81 -13.77 7.99
CA SER A 15 -15.98 -13.42 9.15
C SER A 15 -15.09 -12.20 8.88
N VAL A 16 -14.54 -12.07 7.66
CA VAL A 16 -13.78 -10.88 7.25
C VAL A 16 -14.66 -9.64 7.29
N MET A 17 -15.87 -9.73 6.75
CA MET A 17 -16.80 -8.58 6.70
C MET A 17 -17.22 -8.13 8.11
N MET A 18 -17.31 -9.04 9.07
CA MET A 18 -17.56 -8.69 10.47
C MET A 18 -16.38 -7.90 11.08
N GLU A 19 -15.13 -8.35 10.88
CA GLU A 19 -13.95 -7.62 11.37
C GLU A 19 -13.84 -6.21 10.75
N ILE A 20 -14.10 -6.08 9.44
CA ILE A 20 -14.13 -4.78 8.75
C ILE A 20 -15.25 -3.88 9.31
N LYS A 21 -16.43 -4.45 9.59
CA LYS A 21 -17.53 -3.68 10.17
C LYS A 21 -17.16 -3.18 11.57
N GLU A 22 -16.60 -4.05 12.41
CA GLU A 22 -16.13 -3.67 13.75
C GLU A 22 -15.06 -2.57 13.67
N ALA A 23 -14.12 -2.66 12.73
CA ALA A 23 -13.11 -1.62 12.48
C ALA A 23 -13.75 -0.28 12.10
N LYS A 24 -14.73 -0.27 11.18
CA LYS A 24 -15.47 0.94 10.80
C LYS A 24 -16.28 1.50 11.98
N ASP A 25 -16.83 0.63 12.82
CA ASP A 25 -17.61 1.02 13.99
C ASP A 25 -16.77 1.78 15.03
N LEU A 26 -15.47 1.47 15.19
CA LEU A 26 -14.55 2.23 16.05
C LEU A 26 -14.31 3.68 15.61
N LEU A 27 -14.65 4.02 14.36
CA LEU A 27 -14.47 5.35 13.78
C LEU A 27 -15.79 6.12 13.62
N LYS A 28 -16.92 5.58 14.11
CA LYS A 28 -18.25 6.22 13.96
C LYS A 28 -18.29 7.65 14.50
N ASP A 29 -17.68 7.86 15.66
CA ASP A 29 -17.72 9.13 16.39
C ASP A 29 -16.63 10.12 15.93
N LYS A 30 -15.82 9.77 14.94
CA LYS A 30 -14.79 10.65 14.35
C LYS A 30 -15.37 11.51 13.23
N GLU A 31 -14.81 12.71 13.04
CA GLU A 31 -15.21 13.62 11.97
C GLU A 31 -15.07 12.95 10.59
N GLU A 32 -16.02 13.25 9.70
CA GLU A 32 -16.10 12.61 8.38
C GLU A 32 -14.89 12.94 7.51
N THR A 33 -14.39 14.17 7.59
CA THR A 33 -13.21 14.64 6.89
C THR A 33 -11.98 13.81 7.24
N ASP A 34 -11.84 13.45 8.51
CA ASP A 34 -10.68 12.73 9.03
C ASP A 34 -10.69 11.26 8.58
N LYS A 35 -11.86 10.59 8.64
CA LYS A 35 -11.97 9.17 8.29
C LYS A 35 -12.14 8.88 6.80
N SER A 36 -12.44 9.88 5.97
CA SER A 36 -12.69 9.73 4.52
C SER A 36 -11.51 9.07 3.78
N VAL A 37 -10.29 9.56 4.02
CA VAL A 37 -9.07 9.04 3.38
C VAL A 37 -8.84 7.58 3.76
N PHE A 38 -9.00 7.25 5.04
CA PHE A 38 -8.86 5.89 5.53
C PHE A 38 -9.88 4.94 4.89
N PHE A 39 -11.16 5.35 4.80
CA PHE A 39 -12.19 4.54 4.17
C PHE A 39 -11.97 4.32 2.67
N ILE A 40 -11.45 5.31 1.95
CA ILE A 40 -11.07 5.16 0.55
C ILE A 40 -9.96 4.10 0.41
N LEU A 41 -8.88 4.23 1.18
CA LEU A 41 -7.76 3.27 1.13
C LEU A 41 -8.20 1.85 1.52
N LEU A 42 -9.02 1.75 2.58
CA LEU A 42 -9.58 0.47 3.02
C LEU A 42 -10.44 -0.15 1.92
N GLN A 43 -11.34 0.62 1.29
CA GLN A 43 -12.21 0.12 0.23
C GLN A 43 -11.41 -0.36 -0.99
N VAL A 44 -10.41 0.41 -1.44
CA VAL A 44 -9.54 -0.01 -2.55
C VAL A 44 -8.87 -1.35 -2.26
N ARG A 45 -8.35 -1.54 -1.04
CA ARG A 45 -7.71 -2.80 -0.68
C ARG A 45 -8.71 -3.95 -0.57
N MET A 46 -9.91 -3.70 -0.03
CA MET A 46 -11.00 -4.68 -0.02
C MET A 46 -11.36 -5.11 -1.45
N ASP A 47 -11.50 -4.17 -2.37
CA ASP A 47 -11.84 -4.45 -3.78
C ASP A 47 -10.78 -5.33 -4.46
N ASP A 48 -9.49 -5.15 -4.15
CA ASP A 48 -8.42 -6.04 -4.63
C ASP A 48 -8.64 -7.50 -4.17
N PHE A 49 -9.02 -7.71 -2.91
CA PHE A 49 -9.32 -9.05 -2.39
C PHE A 49 -10.58 -9.64 -3.05
N GLU A 50 -11.66 -8.85 -3.14
CA GLU A 50 -12.91 -9.27 -3.77
C GLU A 50 -12.71 -9.64 -5.25
N LYS A 51 -11.90 -8.85 -5.96
CA LYS A 51 -11.55 -9.13 -7.35
C LYS A 51 -10.79 -10.45 -7.46
N ALA A 52 -9.76 -10.66 -6.63
CA ALA A 52 -9.01 -11.91 -6.63
C ALA A 52 -9.91 -13.13 -6.32
N LEU A 53 -10.81 -13.02 -5.34
CA LEU A 53 -11.77 -14.09 -5.03
C LEU A 53 -12.70 -14.43 -6.21
N LYS A 54 -13.12 -13.43 -6.99
CA LYS A 54 -13.97 -13.62 -8.17
C LYS A 54 -13.22 -14.22 -9.35
N GLU A 55 -11.96 -13.85 -9.53
CA GLU A 55 -11.12 -14.29 -10.66
C GLU A 55 -10.50 -15.67 -10.44
N THR A 56 -10.29 -16.08 -9.19
CA THR A 56 -9.73 -17.39 -8.86
C THR A 56 -10.81 -18.48 -8.89
N SER A 57 -10.65 -19.48 -9.75
CA SER A 57 -11.52 -20.67 -9.79
C SER A 57 -11.05 -21.83 -8.91
N ASP A 58 -9.77 -21.82 -8.51
CA ASP A 58 -9.21 -22.86 -7.64
C ASP A 58 -9.61 -22.65 -6.17
N SER A 59 -10.26 -23.66 -5.60
CA SER A 59 -10.77 -23.61 -4.22
C SER A 59 -9.68 -23.48 -3.16
N TYR A 60 -8.46 -23.99 -3.43
CA TYR A 60 -7.34 -23.88 -2.51
C TYR A 60 -6.80 -22.45 -2.50
N GLU A 61 -6.55 -21.86 -3.67
CA GLU A 61 -6.15 -20.46 -3.80
C GLU A 61 -7.22 -19.50 -3.27
N GLN A 62 -8.52 -19.77 -3.49
CA GLN A 62 -9.60 -18.99 -2.87
C GLN A 62 -9.49 -18.98 -1.34
N GLN A 63 -9.23 -20.12 -0.71
CA GLN A 63 -9.06 -20.17 0.75
C GLN A 63 -7.84 -19.37 1.21
N ARG A 64 -6.72 -19.41 0.47
CA ARG A 64 -5.53 -18.59 0.79
C ARG A 64 -5.82 -17.10 0.72
N ILE A 65 -6.60 -16.67 -0.28
CA ILE A 65 -7.05 -15.28 -0.40
C ILE A 65 -7.95 -14.91 0.79
N ILE A 66 -8.91 -15.76 1.17
CA ILE A 66 -9.78 -15.51 2.34
C ILE A 66 -8.95 -15.43 3.63
N ASP A 67 -8.00 -16.33 3.83
CA ASP A 67 -7.16 -16.35 5.03
C ASP A 67 -6.29 -15.09 5.13
N GLN A 68 -5.73 -14.61 4.00
CA GLN A 68 -5.02 -13.33 3.97
C GLN A 68 -5.96 -12.16 4.20
N TYR A 69 -7.16 -12.18 3.62
CA TYR A 69 -8.12 -11.10 3.74
C TYR A 69 -8.61 -10.95 5.18
N HIS A 70 -8.88 -12.07 5.85
CA HIS A 70 -9.14 -12.10 7.30
C HIS A 70 -7.95 -11.55 8.08
N ARG A 71 -6.72 -11.96 7.75
CA ARG A 71 -5.54 -11.45 8.45
C ARG A 71 -5.45 -9.92 8.30
N PHE A 72 -5.70 -9.40 7.10
CA PHE A 72 -5.71 -7.97 6.82
C PHE A 72 -6.79 -7.25 7.66
N ALA A 73 -8.04 -7.71 7.59
CA ALA A 73 -9.15 -7.11 8.33
C ALA A 73 -8.90 -7.10 9.84
N LYS A 74 -8.42 -8.22 10.39
CA LYS A 74 -8.02 -8.31 11.79
C LYS A 74 -6.93 -7.32 12.16
N THR A 75 -5.89 -7.18 11.33
CA THR A 75 -4.80 -6.23 11.60
C THR A 75 -5.29 -4.78 11.55
N VAL A 76 -6.21 -4.44 10.63
CA VAL A 76 -6.89 -3.13 10.65
C VAL A 76 -7.59 -2.90 11.98
N LEU A 77 -8.40 -3.88 12.44
CA LEU A 77 -9.13 -3.80 13.70
C LEU A 77 -8.19 -3.66 14.91
N ASP A 78 -7.11 -4.44 14.94
CA ASP A 78 -6.11 -4.41 16.01
C ASP A 78 -5.40 -3.04 16.08
N CYS A 79 -5.00 -2.47 14.94
CA CYS A 79 -4.33 -1.15 14.90
C CYS A 79 -5.28 -0.01 15.31
N LEU A 80 -6.58 -0.11 15.01
CA LEU A 80 -7.57 0.85 15.49
C LEU A 80 -7.87 0.69 16.97
N SER A 81 -7.97 -0.55 17.45
CA SER A 81 -8.27 -0.83 18.86
C SER A 81 -7.09 -0.49 19.79
N LYS A 82 -5.87 -0.65 19.28
CA LYS A 82 -4.62 -0.49 20.03
C LYS A 82 -3.55 0.22 19.18
N PRO A 83 -3.72 1.53 18.92
CA PRO A 83 -2.84 2.28 18.02
C PRO A 83 -1.37 2.27 18.45
N LYS A 84 -1.08 2.16 19.75
CA LYS A 84 0.30 2.10 20.28
C LYS A 84 1.01 0.77 19.98
N GLU A 85 0.26 -0.29 19.73
CA GLU A 85 0.80 -1.63 19.44
C GLU A 85 0.95 -1.88 17.92
N THR A 86 0.58 -0.91 17.07
CA THR A 86 0.64 -1.01 15.59
C THR A 86 1.97 -1.55 15.04
N PRO A 87 3.18 -1.16 15.54
CA PRO A 87 4.44 -1.74 15.06
C PRO A 87 4.53 -3.25 15.30
N GLY A 88 4.01 -3.72 16.44
CA GLY A 88 3.93 -5.13 16.75
C GLY A 88 2.96 -5.84 15.81
N HIS A 89 1.79 -5.25 15.55
CA HIS A 89 0.79 -5.79 14.62
C HIS A 89 1.32 -5.85 13.18
N LEU A 90 2.01 -4.81 12.71
CA LEU A 90 2.70 -4.75 11.42
C LEU A 90 3.73 -5.88 11.28
N ARG A 91 4.59 -6.05 12.29
CA ARG A 91 5.58 -7.13 12.29
C ARG A 91 4.92 -8.50 12.22
N ILE A 92 3.89 -8.75 13.02
CA ILE A 92 3.15 -10.02 13.01
C ILE A 92 2.48 -10.27 11.65
N TYR A 93 1.99 -9.22 11.01
CA TYR A 93 1.32 -9.28 9.73
C TYR A 93 2.29 -9.64 8.60
N PHE A 94 3.39 -8.90 8.46
CA PHE A 94 4.35 -9.06 7.36
C PHE A 94 5.36 -10.20 7.55
N ASP A 95 5.81 -10.47 8.78
CA ASP A 95 6.78 -11.54 9.06
C ASP A 95 6.11 -12.92 9.15
N SER A 96 4.78 -12.99 8.96
CA SER A 96 4.07 -14.26 8.94
C SER A 96 4.53 -15.10 7.75
N ARG A 97 4.98 -16.33 8.00
CA ARG A 97 5.31 -17.31 6.94
C ARG A 97 4.15 -17.59 5.98
N ASN A 98 2.94 -17.24 6.37
CA ASN A 98 1.72 -17.42 5.59
C ASN A 98 1.20 -16.10 5.00
N TYR A 99 2.02 -15.03 4.99
CA TYR A 99 1.68 -13.83 4.25
C TYR A 99 1.54 -14.18 2.77
N TYR A 100 0.37 -13.87 2.22
CA TYR A 100 0.04 -14.16 0.83
C TYR A 100 -0.28 -12.85 0.11
N PRO A 101 0.56 -12.39 -0.83
CA PRO A 101 0.36 -11.10 -1.47
C PRO A 101 -0.78 -11.18 -2.50
N VAL A 102 -1.99 -10.79 -2.09
CA VAL A 102 -3.17 -10.78 -2.97
C VAL A 102 -3.17 -9.55 -3.87
N GLY A 103 -3.37 -9.76 -5.17
CA GLY A 103 -3.34 -8.70 -6.19
C GLY A 103 -1.95 -8.41 -6.75
N VAL A 104 -0.95 -9.24 -6.42
CA VAL A 104 0.31 -9.33 -7.19
C VAL A 104 0.03 -10.28 -8.35
N THR A 105 -0.45 -9.73 -9.45
CA THR A 105 -0.59 -10.50 -10.68
C THR A 105 0.82 -10.82 -11.19
N GLU A 106 1.21 -12.10 -11.13
CA GLU A 106 2.29 -12.60 -11.97
C GLU A 106 1.99 -12.25 -13.44
N VAL A 107 3.00 -11.70 -14.10
CA VAL A 107 2.97 -11.17 -15.47
C VAL A 107 1.84 -10.18 -15.67
N THR A 108 2.02 -8.98 -15.13
CA THR A 108 1.30 -7.83 -15.68
C THR A 108 1.68 -7.74 -17.16
N LYS A 109 0.79 -8.19 -18.06
CA LYS A 109 0.69 -7.60 -19.40
C LYS A 109 0.94 -6.12 -19.22
N GLU A 110 2.06 -5.62 -19.76
CA GLU A 110 2.57 -4.26 -19.56
C GLU A 110 1.42 -3.28 -19.38
N PRO A 111 1.13 -2.85 -18.14
CA PRO A 111 -0.08 -2.11 -17.90
C PRO A 111 0.23 -0.68 -18.30
N ILE A 112 -0.67 -0.04 -19.03
CA ILE A 112 -1.03 1.40 -19.08
C ILE A 112 -0.12 2.38 -18.30
N ARG A 113 0.30 2.08 -17.06
CA ARG A 113 1.39 2.75 -16.32
C ARG A 113 2.72 2.84 -17.06
N HIS A 114 3.20 1.81 -17.77
CA HIS A 114 4.45 1.90 -18.55
C HIS A 114 4.29 2.89 -19.71
N HIS A 115 3.16 2.87 -20.42
CA HIS A 115 2.87 3.83 -21.48
C HIS A 115 2.70 5.26 -20.95
N ILE A 116 2.04 5.46 -19.81
CA ILE A 116 1.89 6.78 -19.20
C ILE A 116 3.24 7.26 -18.65
N SER A 117 3.97 6.41 -17.94
CA SER A 117 5.30 6.72 -17.40
C SER A 117 6.30 7.03 -18.52
N LEU A 118 6.30 6.23 -19.58
CA LEU A 118 7.08 6.46 -20.80
C LEU A 118 6.64 7.75 -21.50
N ALA A 119 5.34 8.00 -21.67
CA ALA A 119 4.83 9.24 -22.27
C ALA A 119 5.21 10.47 -21.44
N VAL A 120 5.11 10.40 -20.11
CA VAL A 120 5.51 11.46 -19.18
C VAL A 120 7.03 11.67 -19.20
N THR A 121 7.83 10.59 -19.30
CA THR A 121 9.28 10.65 -19.45
C THR A 121 9.67 11.28 -20.79
N ILE A 122 9.05 10.86 -21.89
CA ILE A 122 9.26 11.42 -23.24
C ILE A 122 8.88 12.90 -23.25
N LEU A 123 7.76 13.26 -22.65
CA LEU A 123 7.32 14.65 -22.55
C LEU A 123 8.29 15.49 -21.71
N GLY A 124 8.71 15.00 -20.55
CA GLY A 124 9.69 15.67 -19.70
C GLY A 124 11.05 15.84 -20.39
N ALA A 125 11.54 14.81 -21.08
CA ALA A 125 12.77 14.88 -21.87
C ALA A 125 12.65 15.87 -23.03
N ALA A 126 11.52 15.88 -23.75
CA ALA A 126 11.26 16.84 -24.82
C ALA A 126 11.23 18.29 -24.30
N LEU A 127 10.64 18.52 -23.11
CA LEU A 127 10.63 19.83 -22.45
C LEU A 127 12.03 20.28 -22.02
N ILE A 128 12.88 19.38 -21.53
CA ILE A 128 14.28 19.69 -21.23
C ILE A 128 15.03 20.06 -22.52
N ILE A 129 14.91 19.27 -23.59
CA ILE A 129 15.57 19.56 -24.88
C ILE A 129 15.09 20.91 -25.45
N ALA A 130 13.78 21.17 -25.40
CA ALA A 130 13.21 22.45 -25.82
C ALA A 130 13.71 23.62 -24.96
N SER A 131 13.87 23.44 -23.65
CA SER A 131 14.40 24.47 -22.74
C SER A 131 15.86 24.83 -23.05
N ILE A 132 16.67 23.87 -23.49
CA ILE A 132 18.07 24.08 -23.91
C ILE A 132 18.12 24.84 -25.23
N ALA A 133 17.24 24.51 -26.19
CA ALA A 133 17.17 25.22 -27.47
C ALA A 133 16.69 26.67 -27.31
N LEU A 134 15.74 26.92 -26.39
CA LEU A 134 15.20 28.24 -26.11
C LEU A 134 16.14 29.13 -25.26
N LEU A 135 17.17 28.56 -24.64
CA LEU A 135 18.12 29.27 -23.77
C LEU A 135 18.81 30.43 -24.51
N PHE A 136 19.08 30.27 -25.81
CA PHE A 136 19.74 31.27 -26.65
C PHE A 136 18.78 32.29 -27.28
N VAL A 137 17.47 32.05 -27.20
CA VAL A 137 16.44 32.92 -27.79
C VAL A 137 15.75 33.75 -26.71
N ASN A 138 15.37 33.14 -25.60
CA ASN A 138 14.76 33.82 -24.46
C ASN A 138 14.92 33.00 -23.16
N PRO A 139 15.78 33.44 -22.23
CA PRO A 139 16.12 32.68 -21.02
C PRO A 139 14.95 32.53 -20.03
N LEU A 140 13.90 33.35 -20.16
CA LEU A 140 12.74 33.34 -19.28
C LEU A 140 11.88 32.08 -19.50
N PHE A 141 11.78 31.60 -20.74
CA PHE A 141 11.09 30.34 -21.04
C PHE A 141 11.88 29.13 -20.53
N THR A 142 13.22 29.17 -20.58
CA THR A 142 14.07 28.11 -20.01
C THR A 142 13.87 27.99 -18.50
N ALA A 143 13.80 29.11 -17.78
CA ALA A 143 13.58 29.13 -16.34
C ALA A 143 12.24 28.48 -15.90
N ILE A 144 11.25 28.46 -16.80
CA ILE A 144 9.93 27.85 -16.54
C ILE A 144 9.87 26.40 -17.02
N LEU A 145 10.33 26.11 -18.25
CA LEU A 145 10.23 24.77 -18.83
C LEU A 145 11.15 23.74 -18.16
N LEU A 146 12.35 24.15 -17.74
CA LEU A 146 13.36 23.23 -17.22
C LEU A 146 12.94 22.59 -15.88
N PRO A 147 12.44 23.34 -14.88
CA PRO A 147 11.89 22.74 -13.66
C PRO A 147 10.71 21.79 -13.93
N ILE A 148 9.79 22.17 -14.82
CA ILE A 148 8.63 21.35 -15.20
C ILE A 148 9.09 20.04 -15.85
N GLY A 149 10.04 20.11 -16.77
CA GLY A 149 10.62 18.93 -17.43
C GLY A 149 11.29 17.98 -16.44
N ILE A 150 12.06 18.52 -15.48
CA ILE A 150 12.72 17.72 -14.42
C ILE A 150 11.68 17.07 -13.49
N SER A 151 10.68 17.82 -13.05
CA SER A 151 9.61 17.30 -12.18
C SER A 151 8.78 16.19 -12.85
N LEU A 152 8.57 16.28 -14.17
CA LEU A 152 7.91 15.21 -14.94
C LEU A 152 8.83 14.00 -15.18
N LEU A 153 10.13 14.24 -15.35
CA LEU A 153 11.11 13.17 -15.55
C LEU A 153 11.37 12.33 -14.30
N ALA A 154 11.34 12.94 -13.10
CA ALA A 154 11.69 12.24 -11.85
C ALA A 154 10.87 10.95 -11.58
N PRO A 155 9.51 10.98 -11.60
CA PRO A 155 8.73 9.76 -11.41
C PRO A 155 8.85 8.78 -12.58
N GLY A 156 9.07 9.28 -13.80
CA GLY A 156 9.26 8.48 -15.00
C GLY A 156 10.57 7.70 -15.02
N LEU A 157 11.70 8.37 -14.74
CA LEU A 157 13.00 7.73 -14.57
C LEU A 157 13.01 6.73 -13.42
N PHE A 158 12.39 7.07 -12.28
CA PHE A 158 12.28 6.12 -11.16
C PHE A 158 11.51 4.86 -11.56
N SER A 159 10.45 5.01 -12.35
CA SER A 159 9.65 3.90 -12.87
C SER A 159 10.34 3.12 -14.00
N LEU A 160 11.27 3.71 -14.74
CA LEU A 160 11.99 3.07 -15.86
C LEU A 160 13.31 2.41 -15.42
N LEU A 161 13.97 2.98 -14.41
CA LEU A 161 15.23 2.47 -13.85
C LEU A 161 15.00 1.32 -12.84
N ASN A 162 13.76 1.10 -12.42
CA ASN A 162 13.34 -0.12 -11.72
C ASN A 162 12.50 -1.03 -12.65
N PRO A 163 13.10 -1.64 -13.70
CA PRO A 163 12.41 -2.63 -14.51
C PRO A 163 12.35 -3.93 -13.71
N ASN A 164 11.13 -4.38 -13.40
CA ASN A 164 10.84 -5.61 -12.66
C ASN A 164 11.28 -5.61 -11.20
N SER A 165 10.30 -5.38 -10.33
CA SER A 165 10.13 -6.34 -9.27
C SER A 165 8.64 -6.62 -9.10
N LEU A 166 8.28 -7.90 -9.23
CA LEU A 166 7.09 -8.49 -8.61
C LEU A 166 7.27 -8.40 -7.10
N ASP A 167 7.46 -7.19 -6.57
CA ASP A 167 7.86 -6.98 -5.20
C ASP A 167 6.61 -6.78 -4.36
N PRO A 168 6.32 -7.73 -3.45
CA PRO A 168 5.26 -7.55 -2.48
C PRO A 168 5.44 -6.26 -1.68
N SER A 169 6.63 -5.64 -1.63
CA SER A 169 6.88 -4.36 -0.96
C SER A 169 5.87 -3.27 -1.33
N SER A 170 5.42 -3.20 -2.60
CA SER A 170 4.45 -2.18 -3.01
C SER A 170 3.06 -2.41 -2.40
N LYS A 171 2.65 -3.67 -2.23
CA LYS A 171 1.40 -4.03 -1.55
C LYS A 171 1.54 -3.94 -0.03
N GLN A 172 2.70 -4.32 0.50
CA GLN A 172 3.01 -4.18 1.91
C GLN A 172 3.02 -2.70 2.34
N GLU A 173 3.52 -1.80 1.49
CA GLU A 173 3.52 -0.37 1.78
C GLU A 173 2.09 0.21 1.79
N VAL A 174 1.23 -0.19 0.86
CA VAL A 174 -0.20 0.20 0.88
C VAL A 174 -0.90 -0.34 2.13
N GLU A 175 -0.69 -1.60 2.47
CA GLU A 175 -1.27 -2.22 3.67
C GLU A 175 -0.77 -1.53 4.94
N LYS A 176 0.54 -1.25 5.02
CA LYS A 176 1.18 -0.49 6.10
C LYS A 176 0.58 0.90 6.25
N GLN A 177 0.42 1.63 5.15
CA GLN A 177 -0.21 2.96 5.16
C GLN A 177 -1.64 2.91 5.68
N ILE A 178 -2.43 1.90 5.32
CA ILE A 178 -3.78 1.71 5.86
C ILE A 178 -3.73 1.53 7.38
N PHE A 179 -2.83 0.69 7.87
CA PHE A 179 -2.68 0.41 9.31
C PHE A 179 -2.24 1.66 10.09
N GLU A 180 -1.24 2.39 9.60
CA GLU A 180 -0.72 3.61 10.24
C GLU A 180 -1.73 4.77 10.19
N VAL A 181 -2.39 4.99 9.04
CA VAL A 181 -3.45 6.01 8.93
C VAL A 181 -4.60 5.68 9.88
N GLY A 182 -5.01 4.41 9.98
CA GLY A 182 -6.01 3.98 10.94
C GLY A 182 -5.60 4.30 12.39
N ALA A 183 -4.38 3.96 12.77
CA ALA A 183 -3.87 4.24 14.11
C ALA A 183 -3.84 5.74 14.43
N ARG A 184 -3.40 6.59 13.48
CA ARG A 184 -3.38 8.06 13.62
C ARG A 184 -4.77 8.67 13.86
N LEU A 185 -5.83 8.09 13.29
CA LEU A 185 -7.20 8.59 13.49
C LEU A 185 -7.69 8.40 14.93
N ILE A 186 -7.18 7.36 15.62
CA ILE A 186 -7.54 7.07 17.01
C ILE A 186 -6.59 7.81 17.96
N ASP A 187 -5.29 7.76 17.70
CA ASP A 187 -4.24 8.41 18.50
C ASP A 187 -3.42 9.39 17.65
N PRO A 188 -3.73 10.71 17.70
CA PRO A 188 -2.99 11.72 16.96
C PRO A 188 -1.50 11.82 17.34
N LYS A 189 -1.09 11.28 18.50
CA LYS A 189 0.32 11.25 18.95
C LYS A 189 1.08 10.03 18.45
N PHE A 190 0.42 9.20 17.61
CA PHE A 190 1.01 7.99 17.05
C PHE A 190 2.42 8.22 16.48
N ASP A 191 2.62 9.29 15.71
CA ASP A 191 3.93 9.56 15.07
C ASP A 191 5.05 9.90 16.07
N GLU A 192 4.72 10.51 17.20
CA GLU A 192 5.70 10.79 18.26
C GLU A 192 6.12 9.50 18.95
N ASP A 193 5.18 8.61 19.26
CA ASP A 193 5.41 7.31 19.92
C ASP A 193 6.22 6.33 19.02
N GLN A 194 6.12 6.47 17.68
CA GLN A 194 6.93 5.70 16.71
C GLN A 194 8.41 6.12 16.67
N GLN A 195 8.71 7.40 16.87
CA GLN A 195 10.10 7.90 16.81
C GLN A 195 10.95 7.38 17.98
N TYR A 196 10.34 7.11 19.13
CA TYR A 196 11.03 6.54 20.29
C TYR A 196 11.25 5.03 20.22
N THR A 197 10.53 4.31 19.34
CA THR A 197 10.59 2.85 19.22
C THR A 197 11.42 2.36 18.04
N THR A 198 11.91 3.26 17.17
CA THR A 198 12.89 2.93 16.14
C THR A 198 14.26 2.74 16.81
N PRO A 199 14.83 1.53 16.88
CA PRO A 199 16.16 1.35 17.46
C PRO A 199 17.17 2.06 16.57
N LEU A 200 18.04 2.86 17.18
CA LEU A 200 19.30 3.38 16.64
C LEU A 200 20.23 2.23 16.21
N SER A 201 19.89 1.49 15.15
CA SER A 201 20.67 0.33 14.68
C SER A 201 20.91 0.31 13.17
N THR A 202 20.85 1.47 12.51
CA THR A 202 21.31 1.64 11.12
C THR A 202 22.27 2.82 10.93
N MET A 203 23.00 3.19 11.99
CA MET A 203 24.19 4.04 11.87
C MET A 203 25.37 3.42 12.63
N ALA A 204 25.79 2.23 12.21
CA ALA A 204 27.13 1.71 12.52
C ALA A 204 27.46 0.53 11.59
N LEU A 205 28.03 0.84 10.43
CA LEU A 205 29.22 0.24 9.80
C LEU A 205 29.24 0.51 8.29
#